data_AF-A0A1M3N9N6-F1
#
_entry.id   AF-A0A1M3N9N6-F1
#
_cell.length_a   1.000
_cell.length_b   1.000
_cell.length_c   1.000
_cell.angle_alpha   90.00
_cell.angle_beta   90.00
_cell.angle_gamma   90.00
#
_symmetry.space_group_name_H-M   'P 1'
#
loop_
_entity.id
_entity.type
_entity.pdbx_description
1 polymer ?
#
loop_
_entity_poly.entity_id
_entity_poly.type
_entity_poly.pdbx_seq_one_letter_code
_entity_poly.pdbx_strand_id
1 'polypeptide(L)'
;MKRILSCVGLVAPIALLWACTGDDDVFRPTDAGTFEASTPDQTSPQPSDGGAQPLACGDAAGSPPRVLLVQGKVGGSELAVINVTTKAVDGRLPFEGSYGNTSSLGTDPYLLGGESDVVTRLDAREPWKAVASWNVRGDDKPATGLDNANPVAVVQTSCEKAYVLRYNRDRIAVIDPSQSAGGVPTKFIDLAPLKQAGDPDVVEMTSAVYVPSKKRVYVLLGNADLTKVSPNGFKILCTDLKPSIIAIDVETDQVVSLGGTAPGGGIALDGYNPPLGSPLVYDAAFDRLLVLQAGCNADLGDGGAGDMTRRRVEQVDLATGAVKTLLPLDDRGFPSTLAFASGEHAAVAFYFDGYHWDPRQTTLGPAIEGGMDLIANDGRGGFVGARQLYLPDGGAGSLQVVTVPTTDAGPAVVVENPFTNAGGYVAGIEGWPHQ
;
A
#
# COMPACT_ATOMS: atom_id res chain seq x y z
N MET A 1 10.00 -55.10 -36.67
CA MET A 1 8.84 -54.22 -36.91
C MET A 1 8.93 -53.05 -35.95
N LYS A 2 9.23 -51.86 -36.46
CA LYS A 2 9.19 -50.57 -35.76
C LYS A 2 7.74 -50.10 -35.70
N ARG A 3 7.26 -49.66 -34.54
CA ARG A 3 6.17 -48.67 -34.44
C ARG A 3 6.59 -47.62 -33.43
N ILE A 4 6.93 -46.47 -34.00
CA ILE A 4 7.15 -45.19 -33.34
C ILE A 4 5.76 -44.66 -33.02
N LEU A 5 5.46 -44.43 -31.74
CA LEU A 5 4.28 -43.68 -31.33
C LEU A 5 4.76 -42.28 -30.95
N SER A 6 4.59 -41.34 -31.89
CA SER A 6 4.76 -39.91 -31.64
C SER A 6 3.57 -39.40 -30.85
N CYS A 7 3.77 -39.05 -29.59
CA CYS A 7 2.87 -38.15 -28.86
C CYS A 7 3.44 -36.75 -28.95
N VAL A 8 2.87 -35.96 -29.86
CA VAL A 8 2.98 -34.50 -29.86
C VAL A 8 2.03 -34.02 -28.76
N GLY A 9 2.57 -33.74 -27.58
CA GLY A 9 1.88 -32.98 -26.55
C GLY A 9 2.25 -31.51 -26.71
N LEU A 10 1.32 -30.72 -27.22
CA LEU A 10 1.41 -29.26 -27.20
C LEU A 10 1.58 -28.81 -25.75
N VAL A 11 2.75 -28.26 -25.44
CA VAL A 11 3.02 -27.57 -24.18
C VAL A 11 2.38 -26.19 -24.31
N ALA A 12 1.26 -25.96 -23.63
CA ALA A 12 0.70 -24.64 -23.43
C ALA A 12 1.00 -24.21 -21.98
N PRO A 13 1.91 -23.27 -21.73
CA PRO A 13 2.03 -22.67 -20.42
C PRO A 13 0.93 -21.62 -20.26
N ILE A 14 -0.11 -21.97 -19.49
CA ILE A 14 -1.06 -21.02 -18.93
C ILE A 14 -0.35 -20.35 -17.76
N ALA A 15 0.22 -19.18 -18.01
CA ALA A 15 0.76 -18.28 -17.00
C ALA A 15 0.06 -16.93 -17.15
N LEU A 16 -1.12 -16.80 -16.56
CA LEU A 16 -1.73 -15.51 -16.24
C LEU A 16 -1.06 -15.00 -14.96
N LEU A 17 0.15 -14.47 -15.11
CA LEU A 17 0.85 -13.75 -14.05
C LEU A 17 0.35 -12.29 -14.10
N TRP A 18 -0.61 -11.99 -13.23
CA TRP A 18 -0.94 -10.62 -12.84
C TRP A 18 0.15 -10.14 -11.87
N ALA A 19 1.27 -9.71 -12.44
CA ALA A 19 2.32 -8.98 -11.76
C ALA A 19 2.57 -7.73 -12.60
N CYS A 20 1.70 -6.74 -12.38
CA CYS A 20 1.83 -5.33 -12.67
C CYS A 20 0.45 -4.74 -12.41
N THR A 21 0.34 -3.82 -11.47
CA THR A 21 -0.72 -2.79 -11.51
C THR A 21 -0.43 -1.75 -12.61
N GLY A 22 0.27 -2.15 -13.67
CA GLY A 22 0.23 -1.52 -14.98
C GLY A 22 -0.72 -2.34 -15.82
N ASP A 23 -2.01 -2.06 -15.69
CA ASP A 23 -3.02 -2.54 -16.62
C ASP A 23 -2.80 -1.79 -17.94
N ASP A 24 -2.42 -2.52 -19.00
CA ASP A 24 -2.39 -2.02 -20.38
C ASP A 24 -3.83 -1.92 -20.92
N ASP A 25 -4.63 -1.06 -20.30
CA ASP A 25 -5.62 -0.33 -21.08
C ASP A 25 -4.82 0.66 -21.94
N VAL A 26 -4.81 0.44 -23.25
CA VAL A 26 -4.47 1.50 -24.22
C VAL A 26 -5.53 2.58 -24.08
N PHE A 27 -5.36 3.46 -23.09
CA PHE A 27 -6.17 4.64 -22.93
C PHE A 27 -5.94 5.50 -24.16
N ARG A 28 -6.95 5.53 -25.04
CA ARG A 28 -7.08 6.68 -25.92
C ARG A 28 -7.18 7.89 -24.99
N PRO A 29 -6.43 8.98 -25.22
CA PRO A 29 -6.65 10.21 -24.48
C PRO A 29 -8.07 10.68 -24.83
N THR A 30 -9.05 10.30 -24.02
CA THR A 30 -10.20 11.18 -23.82
C THR A 30 -9.63 12.34 -23.04
N ASP A 31 -9.47 13.46 -23.77
CA ASP A 31 -9.11 14.77 -23.25
C ASP A 31 -9.65 14.91 -21.82
N ALA A 32 -8.76 14.73 -20.83
CA ALA A 32 -9.01 15.25 -19.51
C ALA A 32 -9.00 16.75 -19.75
N GLY A 33 -10.19 17.32 -19.94
CA GLY A 33 -10.37 18.73 -20.32
C GLY A 33 -9.51 19.63 -19.45
N THR A 34 -9.25 20.85 -19.89
CA THR A 34 -8.50 21.83 -19.11
C THR A 34 -9.13 22.00 -17.72
N PHE A 35 -8.59 21.31 -16.71
CA PHE A 35 -9.09 21.31 -15.34
C PHE A 35 -8.40 22.43 -14.58
N GLU A 36 -9.18 23.34 -14.01
CA GLU A 36 -8.64 24.30 -13.05
C GLU A 36 -8.51 23.64 -11.68
N ALA A 37 -7.32 23.70 -11.08
CA ALA A 37 -7.05 23.22 -9.72
C ALA A 37 -7.87 23.96 -8.63
N SER A 38 -8.67 24.95 -9.01
CA SER A 38 -9.54 25.77 -8.16
C SER A 38 -10.97 25.24 -8.04
N THR A 39 -11.38 24.30 -8.89
CA THR A 39 -12.74 23.75 -8.89
C THR A 39 -12.79 22.36 -8.25
N PRO A 40 -13.64 22.11 -7.23
CA PRO A 40 -13.85 20.78 -6.66
C PRO A 40 -14.65 19.93 -7.66
N ASP A 41 -13.99 19.44 -8.71
CA ASP A 41 -14.64 18.87 -9.89
C ASP A 41 -14.63 17.33 -9.93
N GLN A 42 -14.56 16.69 -8.77
CA GLN A 42 -15.00 15.30 -8.63
C GLN A 42 -15.94 15.21 -7.45
N THR A 43 -17.07 14.55 -7.65
CA THR A 43 -18.07 14.33 -6.62
C THR A 43 -17.47 13.42 -5.56
N SER A 44 -16.74 14.03 -4.62
CA SER A 44 -16.36 13.37 -3.37
C SER A 44 -17.61 12.72 -2.80
N PRO A 45 -17.51 11.49 -2.25
CA PRO A 45 -18.66 10.86 -1.61
C PRO A 45 -19.28 11.87 -0.65
N GLN A 46 -20.50 12.31 -0.96
CA GLN A 46 -21.15 13.32 -0.15
C GLN A 46 -21.39 12.71 1.24
N PRO A 47 -21.14 13.45 2.34
CA PRO A 47 -21.51 12.98 3.66
C PRO A 47 -22.99 12.54 3.64
N SER A 48 -23.26 11.26 3.87
CA SER A 48 -24.62 10.73 3.73
C SER A 48 -25.50 11.22 4.89
N ASP A 49 -26.57 11.93 4.51
CA ASP A 49 -27.92 11.91 5.06
C ASP A 49 -28.09 12.09 6.57
N GLY A 50 -28.35 13.33 7.02
CA GLY A 50 -29.22 13.68 8.17
C GLY A 50 -28.92 13.05 9.54
N GLY A 51 -27.83 12.32 9.69
CA GLY A 51 -27.41 11.63 10.90
C GLY A 51 -26.80 12.57 11.93
N ALA A 52 -26.43 12.00 13.08
CA ALA A 52 -25.70 12.74 14.11
C ALA A 52 -24.49 13.46 13.48
N GLN A 53 -24.18 14.65 13.99
CA GLN A 53 -23.00 15.40 13.55
C GLN A 53 -21.76 14.50 13.60
N PRO A 54 -20.88 14.56 12.59
CA PRO A 54 -19.62 13.82 12.61
C PRO A 54 -18.91 14.06 13.93
N LEU A 55 -18.39 12.98 14.53
CA LEU A 55 -17.66 13.11 15.77
C LEU A 55 -16.40 13.96 15.57
N ALA A 56 -15.90 14.52 16.68
CA ALA A 56 -14.58 15.14 16.65
C ALA A 56 -13.54 14.12 16.14
N CYS A 57 -12.54 14.62 15.42
CA CYS A 57 -11.41 13.84 14.95
C CYS A 57 -10.91 12.88 16.05
N GLY A 58 -10.72 11.62 15.68
CA GLY A 58 -10.12 10.64 16.56
C GLY A 58 -11.04 9.95 17.57
N ASP A 59 -12.35 10.22 17.57
CA ASP A 59 -13.28 9.56 18.49
C ASP A 59 -13.68 8.15 18.01
N ALA A 60 -12.70 7.27 17.92
CA ALA A 60 -12.91 5.84 17.67
C ALA A 60 -13.36 5.07 18.93
N ALA A 61 -13.50 5.73 20.08
CA ALA A 61 -13.71 5.07 21.37
C ALA A 61 -14.97 4.18 21.35
N GLY A 62 -14.80 2.94 21.78
CA GLY A 62 -15.87 1.94 21.80
C GLY A 62 -16.21 1.31 20.44
N SER A 63 -15.52 1.70 19.37
CA SER A 63 -15.70 1.06 18.05
C SER A 63 -15.31 -0.42 18.10
N PRO A 64 -16.12 -1.32 17.52
CA PRO A 64 -15.70 -2.70 17.35
C PRO A 64 -14.54 -2.78 16.34
N PRO A 65 -13.72 -3.83 16.42
CA PRO A 65 -12.66 -4.07 15.44
C PRO A 65 -13.25 -4.37 14.09
N ARG A 66 -12.64 -3.77 13.10
CA ARG A 66 -13.04 -3.85 11.72
C ARG A 66 -11.85 -4.10 10.83
N VAL A 67 -12.15 -4.69 9.70
CA VAL A 67 -11.29 -4.71 8.52
C VAL A 67 -11.87 -3.71 7.53
N LEU A 68 -11.02 -2.81 7.06
CA LEU A 68 -11.30 -1.96 5.92
C LEU A 68 -10.74 -2.67 4.69
N LEU A 69 -11.60 -3.15 3.80
CA LEU A 69 -11.20 -3.89 2.61
C LEU A 69 -11.62 -3.13 1.36
N VAL A 70 -10.70 -2.89 0.46
CA VAL A 70 -10.95 -2.15 -0.79
C VAL A 70 -10.96 -3.10 -1.98
N GLN A 71 -12.03 -3.04 -2.77
CA GLN A 71 -12.11 -3.64 -4.10
C GLN A 71 -11.71 -2.59 -5.14
N GLY A 72 -10.65 -2.86 -5.89
CA GLY A 72 -10.35 -2.11 -7.11
C GLY A 72 -11.11 -2.73 -8.29
N LYS A 73 -11.83 -1.91 -9.05
CA LYS A 73 -12.58 -2.37 -10.23
C LYS A 73 -12.83 -1.26 -11.24
N VAL A 74 -12.58 -1.58 -12.51
CA VAL A 74 -12.88 -0.70 -13.65
C VAL A 74 -14.36 -0.31 -13.63
N GLY A 75 -14.61 1.01 -13.67
CA GLY A 75 -15.96 1.59 -13.65
C GLY A 75 -16.59 1.76 -12.26
N GLY A 76 -15.87 1.46 -11.18
CA GLY A 76 -16.29 1.79 -9.81
C GLY A 76 -15.77 0.79 -8.78
N SER A 77 -15.13 1.33 -7.75
CA SER A 77 -14.54 0.60 -6.64
C SER A 77 -15.44 0.64 -5.39
N GLU A 78 -15.16 -0.21 -4.41
CA GLU A 78 -15.94 -0.28 -3.17
C GLU A 78 -15.04 -0.51 -1.95
N LEU A 79 -15.28 0.25 -0.88
CA LEU A 79 -14.81 -0.07 0.46
C LEU A 79 -15.87 -0.93 1.17
N ALA A 80 -15.50 -2.10 1.66
CA ALA A 80 -16.30 -2.91 2.57
C ALA A 80 -15.71 -2.84 3.99
N VAL A 81 -16.57 -2.55 4.97
CA VAL A 81 -16.19 -2.45 6.39
C VAL A 81 -16.72 -3.66 7.13
N ILE A 82 -15.83 -4.53 7.57
CA ILE A 82 -16.16 -5.86 8.10
C ILE A 82 -15.90 -5.89 9.59
N ASN A 83 -16.93 -6.18 10.40
CA ASN A 83 -16.77 -6.36 11.84
C ASN A 83 -16.27 -7.77 12.15
N VAL A 84 -15.07 -7.82 12.73
CA VAL A 84 -14.38 -9.08 13.01
C VAL A 84 -15.08 -9.89 14.10
N THR A 85 -15.78 -9.21 15.02
CA THR A 85 -16.46 -9.86 16.15
C THR A 85 -17.80 -10.46 15.72
N THR A 86 -18.61 -9.71 14.96
CA THR A 86 -19.92 -10.18 14.49
C THR A 86 -19.84 -11.02 13.24
N LYS A 87 -18.67 -11.04 12.56
CA LYS A 87 -18.44 -11.75 11.30
C LYS A 87 -19.41 -11.29 10.20
N ALA A 88 -19.61 -9.98 10.12
CA ALA A 88 -20.55 -9.36 9.19
C ALA A 88 -19.97 -8.09 8.56
N VAL A 89 -20.51 -7.69 7.41
CA VAL A 89 -20.23 -6.39 6.81
C VAL A 89 -21.11 -5.34 7.49
N ASP A 90 -20.51 -4.43 8.26
CA ASP A 90 -21.21 -3.34 8.96
C ASP A 90 -21.68 -2.27 7.96
N GLY A 91 -20.90 -2.02 6.91
CA GLY A 91 -21.22 -1.02 5.91
C GLY A 91 -20.32 -1.06 4.68
N ARG A 92 -20.71 -0.31 3.65
CA ARG A 92 -19.99 -0.22 2.38
C ARG A 92 -20.02 1.21 1.85
N LEU A 93 -18.99 1.59 1.11
CA LEU A 93 -18.87 2.89 0.47
C LEU A 93 -18.37 2.71 -0.96
N PRO A 94 -19.23 2.86 -1.99
CA PRO A 94 -18.79 2.90 -3.37
C PRO A 94 -18.03 4.20 -3.65
N PHE A 95 -17.04 4.14 -4.52
CA PHE A 95 -16.29 5.31 -4.97
C PHE A 95 -15.82 5.17 -6.42
N GLU A 96 -15.53 6.30 -7.04
CA GLU A 96 -15.08 6.34 -8.44
C GLU A 96 -13.62 5.93 -8.59
N GLY A 97 -13.32 5.37 -9.75
CA GLY A 97 -11.99 4.93 -10.16
C GLY A 97 -11.73 3.44 -9.92
N SER A 98 -10.68 2.94 -10.57
CA SER A 98 -10.31 1.52 -10.60
C SER A 98 -9.25 1.15 -9.56
N TYR A 99 -8.59 2.16 -8.99
CA TYR A 99 -7.55 2.03 -7.98
C TYR A 99 -7.91 2.81 -6.72
N GLY A 100 -7.59 2.23 -5.58
CA GLY A 100 -7.69 2.89 -4.30
C GLY A 100 -7.16 2.03 -3.17
N ASN A 101 -6.99 2.64 -2.01
CA ASN A 101 -6.57 1.95 -0.80
C ASN A 101 -7.21 2.64 0.41
N THR A 102 -7.01 2.10 1.60
CA THR A 102 -7.27 2.83 2.84
C THR A 102 -5.97 3.26 3.47
N SER A 103 -6.06 4.23 4.38
CA SER A 103 -4.99 4.51 5.32
C SER A 103 -5.59 4.73 6.69
N SER A 104 -5.15 3.93 7.65
CA SER A 104 -5.62 3.94 9.04
C SER A 104 -4.49 4.26 10.02
N LEU A 105 -3.40 4.83 9.51
CA LEU A 105 -2.23 5.27 10.26
C LEU A 105 -2.54 6.57 11.01
N GLY A 106 -3.33 6.47 12.09
CA GLY A 106 -3.77 7.64 12.84
C GLY A 106 -5.00 7.40 13.70
N THR A 107 -5.68 8.50 13.98
CA THR A 107 -6.88 8.51 14.82
C THR A 107 -8.17 8.43 14.01
N ASP A 108 -8.11 8.64 12.70
CA ASP A 108 -9.22 8.44 11.77
C ASP A 108 -8.79 7.54 10.60
N PRO A 109 -9.70 6.75 10.02
CA PRO A 109 -9.44 6.04 8.78
C PRO A 109 -9.70 6.93 7.56
N TYR A 110 -8.96 6.70 6.48
CA TYR A 110 -9.06 7.41 5.22
C TYR A 110 -9.27 6.44 4.06
N LEU A 111 -10.08 6.85 3.09
CA LEU A 111 -10.18 6.23 1.77
C LEU A 111 -9.36 7.05 0.76
N LEU A 112 -8.52 6.38 -0.02
CA LEU A 112 -7.62 6.99 -1.00
C LEU A 112 -8.11 6.62 -2.39
N GLY A 113 -8.66 7.60 -3.12
CA GLY A 113 -9.03 7.42 -4.51
C GLY A 113 -7.83 7.70 -5.41
N GLY A 114 -7.19 6.62 -5.90
CA GLY A 114 -5.96 6.71 -6.68
C GLY A 114 -6.14 7.56 -7.93
N GLU A 115 -7.18 7.27 -8.73
CA GLU A 115 -7.45 7.96 -10.01
C GLU A 115 -8.13 9.33 -9.84
N SER A 116 -8.81 9.55 -8.71
CA SER A 116 -9.57 10.77 -8.44
C SER A 116 -8.75 11.88 -7.81
N ASP A 117 -7.57 11.56 -7.28
CA ASP A 117 -6.76 12.44 -6.44
C ASP A 117 -7.49 12.90 -5.18
N VAL A 118 -8.50 12.15 -4.75
CA VAL A 118 -9.29 12.49 -3.57
C VAL A 118 -8.87 11.61 -2.40
N VAL A 119 -8.56 12.25 -1.27
CA VAL A 119 -8.45 11.59 0.03
C VAL A 119 -9.72 11.92 0.82
N THR A 120 -10.42 10.90 1.29
CA THR A 120 -11.64 11.06 2.08
C THR A 120 -11.40 10.56 3.50
N ARG A 121 -11.51 11.43 4.50
CA ARG A 121 -11.60 11.01 5.91
C ARG A 121 -12.95 10.37 6.15
N LEU A 122 -12.93 9.22 6.79
CA LEU A 122 -14.09 8.43 7.13
C LEU A 122 -14.46 8.63 8.61
N ASP A 123 -15.71 8.35 8.97
CA ASP A 123 -16.13 8.39 10.37
C ASP A 123 -15.43 7.27 11.16
N ALA A 124 -14.81 7.62 12.30
CA ALA A 124 -14.05 6.68 13.12
C ALA A 124 -14.90 5.52 13.68
N ARG A 125 -16.21 5.70 13.89
CA ARG A 125 -17.13 4.67 14.40
C ARG A 125 -17.93 3.99 13.31
N GLU A 126 -18.14 4.67 12.19
CA GLU A 126 -18.85 4.17 11.03
C GLU A 126 -18.03 4.41 9.74
N PRO A 127 -16.88 3.72 9.52
CA PRO A 127 -15.94 4.03 8.43
C PRO A 127 -16.47 3.87 6.99
N TRP A 128 -17.75 3.53 6.82
CA TRP A 128 -18.45 3.56 5.54
C TRP A 128 -19.11 4.92 5.27
N LYS A 129 -18.98 5.89 6.17
CA LYS A 129 -19.49 7.27 6.02
C LYS A 129 -18.32 8.23 5.80
N ALA A 130 -18.40 9.01 4.73
CA ALA A 130 -17.47 10.10 4.47
C ALA A 130 -17.75 11.29 5.41
N VAL A 131 -16.69 11.87 5.97
CA VAL A 131 -16.75 13.06 6.83
C VAL A 131 -16.24 14.29 6.08
N ALA A 132 -15.07 14.18 5.46
CA ALA A 132 -14.41 15.29 4.78
C ALA A 132 -13.52 14.75 3.65
N SER A 133 -13.34 15.52 2.58
CA SER A 133 -12.53 15.09 1.43
C SER A 133 -11.60 16.20 0.95
N TRP A 134 -10.40 15.82 0.51
CA TRP A 134 -9.42 16.74 -0.05
C TRP A 134 -9.00 16.30 -1.45
N ASN A 135 -9.00 17.23 -2.41
CA ASN A 135 -8.35 17.01 -3.70
C ASN A 135 -6.86 17.32 -3.54
N VAL A 136 -6.02 16.29 -3.63
CA VAL A 136 -4.57 16.37 -3.39
C VAL A 136 -3.75 16.44 -4.67
N ARG A 137 -4.37 16.65 -5.84
CA ARG A 137 -3.70 16.66 -7.14
C ARG A 137 -2.51 17.61 -7.20
N GLY A 138 -2.67 18.81 -6.65
CA GLY A 138 -1.67 19.89 -6.69
C GLY A 138 -1.53 20.52 -8.09
N ASP A 139 -0.56 21.43 -8.22
CA ASP A 139 -0.18 22.08 -9.48
C ASP A 139 1.10 21.50 -10.10
N ASP A 140 1.72 20.52 -9.42
CA ASP A 140 2.90 19.84 -9.88
C ASP A 140 2.57 18.80 -10.96
N LYS A 141 3.34 18.83 -12.04
CA LYS A 141 3.17 17.92 -13.17
C LYS A 141 3.82 16.56 -12.86
N PRO A 142 3.24 15.44 -13.32
CA PRO A 142 3.97 14.18 -13.33
C PRO A 142 5.23 14.32 -14.19
N ALA A 143 6.33 13.69 -13.78
CA ALA A 143 7.53 13.58 -14.61
C ALA A 143 7.28 12.67 -15.83
N THR A 144 6.54 11.59 -15.60
CA THR A 144 6.15 10.53 -16.55
C THR A 144 4.84 9.89 -16.05
N GLY A 145 4.06 9.25 -16.94
CA GLY A 145 2.90 8.45 -16.53
C GLY A 145 1.54 9.18 -16.50
N LEU A 146 0.65 8.69 -15.64
CA LEU A 146 -0.75 9.13 -15.56
C LEU A 146 -0.87 10.53 -14.93
N ASP A 147 -1.88 11.29 -15.37
CA ASP A 147 -2.12 12.67 -14.94
C ASP A 147 -2.64 12.81 -13.50
N ASN A 148 -3.00 11.72 -12.83
CA ASN A 148 -3.41 11.70 -11.42
C ASN A 148 -2.19 11.68 -10.49
N ALA A 149 -2.32 12.28 -9.31
CA ALA A 149 -1.34 12.28 -8.23
C ALA A 149 -1.25 10.95 -7.46
N ASN A 150 -2.31 10.13 -7.49
CA ASN A 150 -2.34 8.79 -6.91
C ASN A 150 -1.99 8.76 -5.40
N PRO A 151 -2.89 9.22 -4.51
CA PRO A 151 -2.67 9.16 -3.07
C PRO A 151 -2.53 7.71 -2.58
N VAL A 152 -1.45 7.40 -1.85
CA VAL A 152 -1.14 6.02 -1.41
C VAL A 152 -1.03 5.85 0.11
N ALA A 153 -0.89 6.94 0.87
CA ALA A 153 -0.93 6.89 2.33
C ALA A 153 -1.33 8.23 2.92
N VAL A 154 -1.95 8.19 4.10
CA VAL A 154 -2.21 9.35 4.95
C VAL A 154 -1.57 9.11 6.31
N VAL A 155 -0.67 10.01 6.71
CA VAL A 155 -0.04 9.96 8.03
C VAL A 155 -0.61 11.07 8.88
N GLN A 156 -1.59 10.74 9.72
CA GLN A 156 -2.19 11.71 10.64
C GLN A 156 -1.32 11.86 11.88
N THR A 157 -0.83 13.08 12.13
CA THR A 157 0.07 13.37 13.26
C THR A 157 -0.65 14.11 14.39
N SER A 158 -1.78 14.74 14.07
CA SER A 158 -2.74 15.33 14.99
C SER A 158 -4.08 15.51 14.28
N CYS A 159 -5.08 16.00 15.01
CA CYS A 159 -6.36 16.38 14.40
C CYS A 159 -6.29 17.60 13.48
N GLU A 160 -5.20 18.36 13.51
CA GLU A 160 -5.02 19.56 12.69
C GLU A 160 -3.95 19.36 11.60
N LYS A 161 -3.33 18.18 11.53
CA LYS A 161 -2.26 17.91 10.58
C LYS A 161 -2.17 16.44 10.17
N ALA A 162 -2.29 16.21 8.87
CA ALA A 162 -1.91 14.95 8.23
C ALA A 162 -1.11 15.19 6.95
N TYR A 163 -0.23 14.24 6.63
CA TYR A 163 0.57 14.21 5.41
C TYR A 163 -0.02 13.20 4.43
N VAL A 164 -0.22 13.61 3.18
CA VAL A 164 -0.70 12.74 2.11
C VAL A 164 0.44 12.48 1.13
N LEU A 165 0.84 11.21 1.04
CA LEU A 165 1.82 10.73 0.07
C LEU A 165 1.13 10.53 -1.28
N ARG A 166 1.80 10.97 -2.35
CA ARG A 166 1.26 10.99 -3.72
C ARG A 166 2.25 10.29 -4.63
N TYR A 167 1.96 9.04 -5.04
CA TYR A 167 2.93 8.17 -5.70
C TYR A 167 3.47 8.75 -7.01
N ASN A 168 2.60 9.41 -7.79
CA ASN A 168 2.95 9.99 -9.10
C ASN A 168 3.44 11.44 -9.02
N ARG A 169 3.89 11.92 -7.85
CA ARG A 169 4.26 13.32 -7.62
C ARG A 169 5.49 13.47 -6.74
N ASP A 170 6.19 14.58 -6.92
CA ASP A 170 7.38 14.94 -6.14
C ASP A 170 7.05 15.73 -4.86
N ARG A 171 5.78 15.88 -4.48
CA ARG A 171 5.43 16.62 -3.25
C ARG A 171 4.46 15.89 -2.35
N ILE A 172 4.58 16.12 -1.05
CA ILE A 172 3.63 15.65 -0.04
C ILE A 172 2.59 16.75 0.21
N ALA A 173 1.31 16.42 0.12
CA ALA A 173 0.24 17.33 0.50
C ALA A 173 0.10 17.36 2.03
N VAL A 174 -0.09 18.54 2.62
CA VAL A 174 -0.42 18.69 4.04
C VAL A 174 -1.87 19.12 4.17
N ILE A 175 -2.69 18.31 4.83
CA ILE A 175 -4.11 18.58 5.06
C ILE A 175 -4.37 18.85 6.54
N ASP A 176 -5.48 19.53 6.81
CA ASP A 176 -5.99 19.78 8.16
C ASP A 176 -7.26 18.94 8.37
N PRO A 177 -7.17 17.79 9.06
CA PRO A 177 -8.32 16.93 9.32
C PRO A 177 -9.41 17.59 10.16
N SER A 178 -9.16 18.70 10.86
CA SER A 178 -10.19 19.34 11.69
C SER A 178 -11.29 20.00 10.86
N GLN A 179 -11.02 20.25 9.57
CA GLN A 179 -11.96 20.84 8.63
C GLN A 179 -13.15 19.90 8.37
N SER A 180 -14.36 20.41 8.57
CA SER A 180 -15.59 19.62 8.53
C SER A 180 -16.00 19.15 7.13
N ALA A 181 -15.57 19.83 6.06
CA ALA A 181 -15.88 19.45 4.68
C ALA A 181 -14.63 19.02 3.87
N GLY A 182 -13.44 19.24 4.43
CA GLY A 182 -12.17 19.13 3.70
C GLY A 182 -11.93 20.30 2.75
N GLY A 183 -11.26 20.08 1.62
CA GLY A 183 -10.92 21.14 0.66
C GLY A 183 -9.65 20.86 -0.15
N VAL A 184 -8.74 21.84 -0.20
CA VAL A 184 -7.41 21.68 -0.82
C VAL A 184 -6.34 21.57 0.26
N PRO A 185 -5.17 20.98 -0.04
CA PRO A 185 -4.05 20.96 0.88
C PRO A 185 -3.66 22.37 1.35
N THR A 186 -3.34 22.50 2.64
CA THR A 186 -2.85 23.73 3.26
C THR A 186 -1.48 24.15 2.71
N LYS A 187 -0.67 23.17 2.29
CA LYS A 187 0.61 23.36 1.57
C LYS A 187 1.09 22.04 0.96
N PHE A 188 2.21 22.14 0.24
CA PHE A 188 2.98 21.01 -0.27
C PHE A 188 4.44 21.06 0.22
N ILE A 189 5.01 19.91 0.55
CA ILE A 189 6.44 19.74 0.87
C ILE A 189 7.13 19.18 -0.37
N ASP A 190 8.06 19.94 -0.95
CA ASP A 190 8.75 19.58 -2.18
C ASP A 190 9.89 18.59 -1.93
N LEU A 191 9.82 17.43 -2.57
CA LEU A 191 10.80 16.36 -2.54
C LEU A 191 11.61 16.27 -3.83
N ALA A 192 11.32 17.08 -4.86
CA ALA A 192 12.10 17.07 -6.11
C ALA A 192 13.63 17.21 -5.90
N PRO A 193 14.13 17.97 -4.89
CA PRO A 193 15.56 18.01 -4.58
C PRO A 193 16.17 16.68 -4.10
N LEU A 194 15.34 15.68 -3.77
CA LEU A 194 15.76 14.37 -3.27
C LEU A 194 15.86 13.33 -4.39
N LYS A 195 15.55 13.71 -5.63
CA LYS A 195 15.66 12.86 -6.80
C LYS A 195 17.11 12.39 -7.01
N GLN A 196 17.28 11.10 -7.29
CA GLN A 196 18.59 10.52 -7.53
C GLN A 196 19.14 10.86 -8.91
N ALA A 197 20.46 10.88 -9.04
CA ALA A 197 21.09 11.09 -10.34
C ALA A 197 20.73 9.94 -11.29
N GLY A 198 20.22 10.26 -12.48
CA GLY A 198 19.82 9.28 -13.48
C GLY A 198 18.39 8.75 -13.32
N ASP A 199 17.67 9.16 -12.28
CA ASP A 199 16.26 8.85 -12.09
C ASP A 199 15.43 9.58 -13.18
N PRO A 200 14.68 8.89 -14.04
CA PRO A 200 13.82 9.53 -15.03
C PRO A 200 12.48 9.98 -14.44
N ASP A 201 12.07 9.44 -13.30
CA ASP A 201 10.70 9.48 -12.79
C ASP A 201 10.54 10.47 -11.63
N VAL A 202 9.42 10.42 -10.91
CA VAL A 202 9.23 11.19 -9.66
C VAL A 202 9.87 10.45 -8.50
N VAL A 203 10.09 11.14 -7.39
CA VAL A 203 10.48 10.56 -6.11
C VAL A 203 9.28 9.77 -5.55
N GLU A 204 9.12 8.50 -5.95
CA GLU A 204 7.88 7.76 -5.68
C GLU A 204 7.74 7.45 -4.19
N MET A 205 6.80 8.13 -3.53
CA MET A 205 6.48 7.83 -2.14
C MET A 205 5.60 6.59 -2.08
N THR A 206 6.02 5.57 -1.33
CA THR A 206 5.30 4.28 -1.26
C THR A 206 4.56 4.08 0.06
N SER A 207 5.15 4.55 1.16
CA SER A 207 4.60 4.41 2.52
C SER A 207 5.28 5.35 3.49
N ALA A 208 4.68 5.54 4.67
CA ALA A 208 5.25 6.37 5.72
C ALA A 208 4.76 5.94 7.12
N VAL A 209 5.55 6.24 8.15
CA VAL A 209 5.17 6.03 9.56
C VAL A 209 5.46 7.27 10.39
N TYR A 210 4.56 7.62 11.30
CA TYR A 210 4.79 8.66 12.28
C TYR A 210 5.36 8.08 13.57
N VAL A 211 6.44 8.67 14.09
CA VAL A 211 7.03 8.32 15.38
C VAL A 211 6.84 9.51 16.34
N PRO A 212 5.79 9.52 17.18
CA PRO A 212 5.46 10.65 18.04
C PRO A 212 6.59 11.04 19.01
N SER A 213 7.30 10.05 19.57
CA SER A 213 8.42 10.28 20.50
C SER A 213 9.59 11.04 19.86
N LYS A 214 9.68 11.00 18.52
CA LYS A 214 10.71 11.70 17.75
C LYS A 214 10.16 12.92 16.99
N LYS A 215 8.84 13.15 17.01
CA LYS A 215 8.14 14.19 16.23
C LYS A 215 8.52 14.16 14.74
N ARG A 216 8.60 12.95 14.18
CA ARG A 216 9.04 12.73 12.80
C ARG A 216 8.12 11.80 12.05
N VAL A 217 7.80 12.16 10.81
CA VAL A 217 7.28 11.22 9.83
C VAL A 217 8.45 10.68 9.03
N TYR A 218 8.60 9.36 9.02
CA TYR A 218 9.56 8.66 8.16
C TYR A 218 8.84 8.24 6.89
N VAL A 219 9.39 8.63 5.74
CA VAL A 219 8.80 8.36 4.43
C VAL A 219 9.71 7.44 3.65
N LEU A 220 9.15 6.38 3.09
CA LEU A 220 9.83 5.48 2.17
C LEU A 220 9.64 5.97 0.73
N LEU A 221 10.76 6.27 0.10
CA LEU A 221 10.87 6.61 -1.31
C LEU A 221 11.31 5.35 -2.07
N GLY A 222 10.52 4.93 -3.06
CA GLY A 222 10.79 3.77 -3.88
C GLY A 222 12.01 3.97 -4.78
N ASN A 223 12.07 5.12 -5.44
CA ASN A 223 13.10 5.50 -6.42
C ASN A 223 13.34 4.38 -7.44
N ALA A 224 12.26 3.82 -7.98
CA ALA A 224 12.34 2.82 -9.02
C ALA A 224 12.38 3.53 -10.38
N ASP A 225 13.19 3.02 -11.30
CA ASP A 225 13.09 3.43 -12.70
C ASP A 225 11.93 2.64 -13.34
N LEU A 226 10.75 3.27 -13.42
CA LEU A 226 9.54 2.67 -13.99
C LEU A 226 9.64 2.54 -15.51
N THR A 227 10.63 3.17 -16.14
CA THR A 227 10.93 2.99 -17.56
C THR A 227 11.75 1.72 -17.83
N LYS A 228 12.36 1.13 -16.80
CA LYS A 228 13.16 -0.10 -16.87
C LYS A 228 12.34 -1.33 -16.58
N VAL A 229 11.49 -1.67 -17.53
CA VAL A 229 10.71 -2.90 -17.53
C VAL A 229 11.17 -3.86 -18.64
N SER A 230 10.93 -5.14 -18.47
CA SER A 230 11.13 -6.14 -19.52
C SER A 230 10.24 -5.85 -20.75
N PRO A 231 10.52 -6.43 -21.93
CA PRO A 231 9.78 -6.13 -23.16
C PRO A 231 8.28 -6.42 -23.11
N ASN A 232 7.84 -7.27 -22.19
CA ASN A 232 6.43 -7.55 -21.95
C ASN A 232 5.78 -6.62 -20.91
N GLY A 233 6.48 -5.62 -20.38
CA GLY A 233 5.97 -4.65 -19.39
C GLY A 233 5.82 -5.18 -17.96
N PHE A 234 5.74 -6.50 -17.78
CA PHE A 234 5.37 -7.13 -16.50
C PHE A 234 6.48 -7.28 -15.46
N LYS A 235 7.75 -7.01 -15.81
CA LYS A 235 8.87 -7.25 -14.89
C LYS A 235 9.76 -6.04 -14.78
N ILE A 236 9.83 -5.47 -13.58
CA ILE A 236 10.75 -4.39 -13.24
C ILE A 236 12.18 -4.92 -13.22
N LEU A 237 13.06 -4.25 -13.94
CA LEU A 237 14.47 -4.57 -14.02
C LEU A 237 15.25 -3.77 -12.98
N CYS A 238 16.35 -4.34 -12.50
CA CYS A 238 17.20 -3.67 -11.55
C CYS A 238 17.92 -2.47 -12.17
N THR A 239 18.06 -1.40 -11.37
CA THR A 239 18.92 -0.27 -11.70
C THR A 239 19.86 0.05 -10.53
N ASP A 240 20.69 1.07 -10.72
CA ASP A 240 21.54 1.62 -9.67
C ASP A 240 20.79 2.56 -8.70
N LEU A 241 19.53 2.92 -9.01
CA LEU A 241 18.69 3.66 -8.09
C LEU A 241 18.43 2.84 -6.82
N LYS A 242 18.36 3.53 -5.69
CA LYS A 242 18.12 2.90 -4.39
C LYS A 242 16.86 3.45 -3.72
N PRO A 243 15.96 2.61 -3.21
CA PRO A 243 14.96 3.07 -2.26
C PRO A 243 15.64 3.78 -1.08
N SER A 244 14.96 4.75 -0.49
CA SER A 244 15.51 5.50 0.63
C SER A 244 14.47 5.90 1.66
N ILE A 245 14.92 6.06 2.91
CA ILE A 245 14.12 6.64 3.99
C ILE A 245 14.53 8.10 4.17
N ILE A 246 13.55 8.98 4.18
CA ILE A 246 13.70 10.37 4.61
C ILE A 246 12.89 10.62 5.88
N ALA A 247 13.16 11.73 6.56
CA ALA A 247 12.34 12.16 7.67
C ALA A 247 11.84 13.59 7.48
N ILE A 248 10.61 13.84 7.92
CA ILE A 248 9.99 15.16 7.98
C ILE A 248 9.80 15.49 9.45
N ASP A 249 10.35 16.63 9.87
CA ASP A 249 10.08 17.21 11.18
C ASP A 249 8.68 17.80 11.19
N VAL A 250 7.81 17.32 12.09
CA VAL A 250 6.39 17.69 12.06
C VAL A 250 6.08 19.07 12.63
N GLU A 251 7.03 19.71 13.30
CA GLU A 251 6.87 21.06 13.82
C GLU A 251 7.15 22.09 12.72
N THR A 252 8.13 21.80 11.86
CA THR A 252 8.60 22.71 10.81
C THR A 252 8.11 22.34 9.41
N ASP A 253 7.60 21.11 9.23
CA ASP A 253 7.25 20.52 7.94
C ASP A 253 8.40 20.58 6.93
N GLN A 254 9.63 20.35 7.43
CA GLN A 254 10.84 20.32 6.62
C GLN A 254 11.42 18.92 6.59
N VAL A 255 12.00 18.56 5.45
CA VAL A 255 12.84 17.36 5.34
C VAL A 255 14.09 17.57 6.20
N VAL A 256 14.36 16.63 7.09
CA VAL A 256 15.54 16.65 7.97
C VAL A 256 16.47 15.50 7.63
N SER A 257 17.76 15.79 7.63
CA SER A 257 18.80 14.79 7.39
C SER A 257 18.76 13.70 8.47
N LEU A 258 18.89 12.46 8.03
CA LEU A 258 19.09 11.27 8.87
C LEU A 258 20.58 10.87 8.94
N GLY A 259 21.47 11.66 8.35
CA GLY A 259 22.91 11.38 8.29
C GLY A 259 23.28 10.23 7.34
N GLY A 260 22.36 9.78 6.49
CA GLY A 260 22.60 8.72 5.53
C GLY A 260 23.21 9.22 4.21
N THR A 261 23.35 8.30 3.25
CA THR A 261 24.01 8.54 1.96
C THR A 261 23.05 8.85 0.81
N ALA A 262 21.74 8.78 1.01
CA ALA A 262 20.76 9.16 0.00
C ALA A 262 20.66 10.70 -0.09
N PRO A 263 20.12 11.26 -1.19
CA PRO A 263 19.86 12.69 -1.30
C PRO A 263 19.12 13.28 -0.09
N GLY A 264 19.42 14.54 0.25
CA GLY A 264 18.90 15.20 1.45
C GLY A 264 19.41 14.61 2.79
N GLY A 265 20.37 13.69 2.77
CA GLY A 265 20.85 12.98 3.95
C GLY A 265 19.91 11.85 4.40
N GLY A 266 19.05 11.35 3.51
CA GLY A 266 18.25 10.16 3.74
C GLY A 266 19.09 8.88 3.84
N ILE A 267 18.49 7.80 4.30
CA ILE A 267 19.14 6.49 4.46
C ILE A 267 18.86 5.65 3.22
N ALA A 268 19.89 5.31 2.45
CA ALA A 268 19.78 4.46 1.27
C ALA A 268 19.62 2.99 1.66
N LEU A 269 18.77 2.26 0.94
CA LEU A 269 18.48 0.85 1.14
C LEU A 269 19.08 -0.01 0.02
N ASP A 270 19.28 -1.31 0.25
CA ASP A 270 19.84 -2.25 -0.74
C ASP A 270 18.78 -3.14 -1.42
N GLY A 271 17.53 -3.10 -0.93
CA GLY A 271 16.38 -3.61 -1.65
C GLY A 271 16.02 -2.80 -2.89
N TYR A 272 14.89 -3.13 -3.49
CA TYR A 272 14.36 -2.41 -4.65
C TYR A 272 12.84 -2.56 -4.71
N ASN A 273 12.16 -1.57 -5.31
CA ASN A 273 10.72 -1.61 -5.58
C ASN A 273 9.87 -2.01 -4.35
N PRO A 274 9.78 -1.16 -3.31
CA PRO A 274 8.87 -1.41 -2.20
C PRO A 274 7.41 -1.48 -2.71
N PRO A 275 6.61 -2.48 -2.30
CA PRO A 275 5.21 -2.55 -2.70
C PRO A 275 4.41 -1.39 -2.08
N LEU A 276 3.29 -1.01 -2.72
CA LEU A 276 2.35 -0.05 -2.14
C LEU A 276 1.63 -0.63 -0.91
N GLY A 277 1.11 0.26 -0.05
CA GLY A 277 0.38 -0.11 1.16
C GLY A 277 1.25 -0.01 2.42
N SER A 278 1.52 -1.16 3.07
CA SER A 278 2.28 -1.23 4.33
C SER A 278 3.66 -1.91 4.21
N PRO A 279 4.56 -1.45 3.31
CA PRO A 279 5.94 -1.96 3.26
C PRO A 279 6.83 -1.42 4.41
N LEU A 280 6.43 -0.34 5.08
CA LEU A 280 7.20 0.34 6.12
C LEU A 280 6.48 0.28 7.47
N VAL A 281 7.16 -0.21 8.50
CA VAL A 281 6.63 -0.25 9.87
C VAL A 281 7.68 0.22 10.88
N TYR A 282 7.23 0.77 12.01
CA TYR A 282 8.10 1.14 13.13
C TYR A 282 8.04 0.09 14.25
N ASP A 283 9.19 -0.49 14.57
CA ASP A 283 9.37 -1.42 15.67
C ASP A 283 9.89 -0.67 16.90
N ALA A 284 8.95 -0.19 17.72
CA ALA A 284 9.25 0.63 18.89
C ALA A 284 10.11 -0.09 19.94
N ALA A 285 10.06 -1.42 20.02
CA ALA A 285 10.82 -2.19 21.00
C ALA A 285 12.33 -2.15 20.73
N PHE A 286 12.72 -1.93 19.47
CA PHE A 286 14.11 -1.91 19.02
C PHE A 286 14.52 -0.56 18.40
N ASP A 287 13.64 0.45 18.45
CA ASP A 287 13.84 1.77 17.83
C ASP A 287 14.36 1.69 16.38
N ARG A 288 13.68 0.85 15.57
CA ARG A 288 14.06 0.59 14.17
C ARG A 288 12.86 0.68 13.24
N LEU A 289 13.13 0.95 11.97
CA LEU A 289 12.17 0.76 10.89
C LEU A 289 12.39 -0.60 10.24
N LEU A 290 11.32 -1.26 9.83
CA LEU A 290 11.39 -2.45 8.97
C LEU A 290 10.82 -2.09 7.60
N VAL A 291 11.50 -2.50 6.54
CA VAL A 291 11.18 -2.13 5.16
C VAL A 291 11.10 -3.38 4.29
N LEU A 292 9.92 -3.69 3.77
CA LEU A 292 9.68 -4.74 2.78
C LEU A 292 9.98 -4.22 1.37
N GLN A 293 10.70 -5.02 0.59
CA GLN A 293 11.17 -4.69 -0.75
C GLN A 293 10.79 -5.82 -1.71
N ALA A 294 10.03 -5.52 -2.77
CA ALA A 294 9.55 -6.53 -3.73
C ALA A 294 10.59 -6.93 -4.78
N GLY A 295 11.74 -6.25 -4.79
CA GLY A 295 12.91 -6.55 -5.59
C GLY A 295 12.72 -6.26 -7.08
N CYS A 296 13.63 -6.80 -7.87
CA CYS A 296 13.67 -6.62 -9.32
C CYS A 296 14.25 -7.86 -10.00
N ASN A 297 14.02 -7.98 -11.29
CA ASN A 297 14.74 -8.93 -12.12
C ASN A 297 16.11 -8.36 -12.50
N ALA A 298 17.14 -9.19 -12.45
CA ALA A 298 18.42 -8.87 -13.08
C ALA A 298 18.21 -8.60 -14.60
N ASP A 299 19.18 -7.89 -15.19
CA ASP A 299 19.13 -7.41 -16.57
C ASP A 299 18.61 -8.44 -17.59
N LEU A 300 18.01 -7.91 -18.67
CA LEU A 300 17.52 -8.71 -19.78
C LEU A 300 18.67 -9.48 -20.45
N GLY A 301 18.59 -10.82 -20.41
CA GLY A 301 19.39 -11.70 -21.24
C GLY A 301 18.60 -12.24 -22.43
N ASP A 302 19.26 -13.01 -23.28
CA ASP A 302 18.64 -13.69 -24.44
C ASP A 302 17.47 -14.63 -24.03
N GLY A 303 17.39 -15.02 -22.76
CA GLY A 303 16.32 -15.84 -22.17
C GLY A 303 15.15 -15.08 -21.55
N GLY A 304 15.14 -13.74 -21.60
CA GLY A 304 14.14 -12.88 -20.95
C GLY A 304 14.67 -12.18 -19.70
N ALA A 305 13.77 -11.71 -18.84
CA ALA A 305 14.14 -11.09 -17.56
C ALA A 305 14.92 -12.09 -16.69
N GLY A 306 16.07 -11.66 -16.16
CA GLY A 306 16.95 -12.50 -15.36
C GLY A 306 16.36 -12.88 -13.99
N ASP A 307 17.18 -13.48 -13.15
CA ASP A 307 16.78 -13.94 -11.82
C ASP A 307 16.22 -12.79 -10.97
N MET A 308 15.23 -13.10 -10.14
CA MET A 308 14.74 -12.17 -9.14
C MET A 308 15.79 -11.95 -8.06
N THR A 309 16.07 -10.69 -7.73
CA THR A 309 17.02 -10.30 -6.70
C THR A 309 16.53 -9.08 -5.92
N ARG A 310 17.26 -8.73 -4.85
CA ARG A 310 17.00 -7.58 -3.97
C ARG A 310 15.65 -7.62 -3.26
N ARG A 311 15.01 -8.79 -3.19
CA ARG A 311 13.82 -9.04 -2.37
C ARG A 311 14.23 -9.30 -0.94
N ARG A 312 13.72 -8.49 -0.03
CA ARG A 312 14.15 -8.56 1.36
C ARG A 312 13.23 -7.77 2.29
N VAL A 313 13.35 -8.08 3.57
CA VAL A 313 13.05 -7.11 4.64
C VAL A 313 14.37 -6.57 5.16
N GLU A 314 14.52 -5.25 5.14
CA GLU A 314 15.63 -4.53 5.75
C GLU A 314 15.20 -3.90 7.07
N GLN A 315 16.13 -3.79 8.02
CA GLN A 315 15.98 -2.89 9.14
C GLN A 315 16.82 -1.64 8.96
N VAL A 316 16.31 -0.54 9.51
CA VAL A 316 17.05 0.72 9.69
C VAL A 316 17.05 1.05 11.18
N ASP A 317 18.22 1.03 11.79
CA ASP A 317 18.40 1.46 13.18
C ASP A 317 18.29 3.00 13.24
N LEU A 318 17.32 3.53 13.98
CA LEU A 318 17.05 4.97 13.98
C LEU A 318 18.05 5.78 14.82
N ALA A 319 18.85 5.14 15.67
CA ALA A 319 19.87 5.82 16.45
C ALA A 319 21.16 6.04 15.66
N THR A 320 21.52 5.08 14.79
CA THR A 320 22.79 5.05 14.06
C THR A 320 22.64 5.29 12.56
N GLY A 321 21.42 5.12 12.02
CA GLY A 321 21.15 5.12 10.59
C GLY A 321 21.64 3.86 9.87
N ALA A 322 22.11 2.84 10.59
CA ALA A 322 22.65 1.63 10.01
C ALA A 322 21.55 0.77 9.37
N VAL A 323 21.83 0.28 8.16
CA VAL A 323 20.94 -0.62 7.42
C VAL A 323 21.46 -2.04 7.49
N LYS A 324 20.56 -3.00 7.66
CA LYS A 324 20.89 -4.43 7.60
C LYS A 324 19.73 -5.19 6.95
N THR A 325 20.06 -6.13 6.04
CA THR A 325 19.09 -7.14 5.61
C THR A 325 18.74 -8.06 6.79
N LEU A 326 17.47 -8.06 7.20
CA LEU A 326 16.97 -8.99 8.20
C LEU A 326 16.54 -10.30 7.56
N LEU A 327 15.76 -10.23 6.50
CA LEU A 327 15.13 -11.39 5.87
C LEU A 327 15.38 -11.35 4.37
N PRO A 328 16.27 -12.18 3.81
CA PRO A 328 16.37 -12.35 2.36
C PRO A 328 15.14 -13.11 1.83
N LEU A 329 14.62 -12.69 0.67
CA LEU A 329 13.40 -13.23 0.05
C LEU A 329 13.59 -13.53 -1.45
N ASP A 330 14.84 -13.55 -1.93
CA ASP A 330 15.17 -13.79 -3.35
C ASP A 330 14.71 -15.17 -3.86
N ASP A 331 14.44 -16.13 -2.96
CA ASP A 331 13.95 -17.48 -3.26
C ASP A 331 12.41 -17.61 -3.19
N ARG A 332 11.66 -16.51 -2.94
CA ARG A 332 10.20 -16.52 -2.77
C ARG A 332 9.44 -15.93 -3.96
N GLY A 333 8.12 -15.78 -3.82
CA GLY A 333 7.27 -15.00 -4.73
C GLY A 333 7.46 -13.49 -4.57
N PHE A 334 6.65 -12.68 -5.25
CA PHE A 334 6.65 -11.23 -5.03
C PHE A 334 5.93 -10.91 -3.72
N PRO A 335 6.61 -10.31 -2.73
CA PRO A 335 5.94 -9.97 -1.49
C PRO A 335 4.99 -8.79 -1.73
N SER A 336 3.77 -8.89 -1.20
CA SER A 336 2.72 -7.88 -1.36
C SER A 336 2.60 -6.97 -0.15
N THR A 337 2.69 -7.53 1.07
CA THR A 337 2.44 -6.79 2.32
C THR A 337 3.27 -7.32 3.48
N LEU A 338 3.63 -6.42 4.40
CA LEU A 338 4.24 -6.72 5.70
C LEU A 338 3.25 -6.32 6.79
N ALA A 339 2.70 -7.29 7.52
CA ALA A 339 1.91 -7.04 8.72
C ALA A 339 2.80 -7.17 9.95
N PHE A 340 2.85 -6.13 10.78
CA PHE A 340 3.67 -6.10 11.98
C PHE A 340 2.82 -5.94 13.23
N ALA A 341 2.86 -6.92 14.14
CA ALA A 341 2.14 -6.90 15.40
C ALA A 341 3.06 -6.56 16.59
N SER A 342 4.29 -7.07 16.59
CA SER A 342 5.30 -6.78 17.63
C SER A 342 6.71 -7.16 17.16
N GLY A 343 7.73 -6.82 17.95
CA GLY A 343 9.12 -7.19 17.68
C GLY A 343 9.40 -8.70 17.61
N GLU A 344 8.42 -9.55 17.93
CA GLU A 344 8.49 -11.01 17.80
C GLU A 344 7.44 -11.60 16.84
N HIS A 345 6.49 -10.78 16.37
CA HIS A 345 5.36 -11.25 15.57
C HIS A 345 5.09 -10.33 14.39
N ALA A 346 5.35 -10.85 13.21
CA ALA A 346 5.02 -10.27 11.92
C ALA A 346 4.51 -11.35 10.97
N ALA A 347 4.01 -10.93 9.81
CA ALA A 347 3.68 -11.81 8.71
C ALA A 347 4.00 -11.14 7.38
N VAL A 348 4.39 -11.94 6.40
CA VAL A 348 4.66 -11.49 5.03
C VAL A 348 3.76 -12.27 4.08
N ALA A 349 2.98 -11.57 3.26
CA ALA A 349 2.21 -12.17 2.18
C ALA A 349 2.97 -12.06 0.85
N PHE A 350 2.79 -13.08 0.01
CA PHE A 350 3.32 -13.18 -1.34
C PHE A 350 2.19 -13.71 -2.20
N TYR A 351 1.36 -12.84 -2.79
CA TYR A 351 0.20 -13.18 -3.65
C TYR A 351 -0.06 -14.69 -3.80
N PHE A 352 -1.09 -15.22 -3.11
CA PHE A 352 -1.43 -16.64 -2.94
C PHE A 352 -0.68 -17.42 -1.85
N ASP A 353 0.35 -16.86 -1.24
CA ASP A 353 1.10 -17.44 -0.12
C ASP A 353 1.22 -16.45 1.05
N GLY A 354 1.40 -16.96 2.26
CA GLY A 354 1.63 -16.13 3.44
C GLY A 354 2.41 -16.88 4.50
N TYR A 355 3.23 -16.17 5.27
CA TYR A 355 4.09 -16.77 6.29
C TYR A 355 4.10 -15.92 7.55
N HIS A 356 4.06 -16.58 8.70
CA HIS A 356 4.45 -15.96 9.95
C HIS A 356 5.96 -15.65 9.93
N TRP A 357 6.37 -14.63 10.66
CA TRP A 357 7.77 -14.25 10.79
C TRP A 357 8.04 -13.62 12.15
N ASP A 358 9.13 -14.03 12.80
CA ASP A 358 9.69 -13.33 13.96
C ASP A 358 10.75 -12.34 13.44
N PRO A 359 10.56 -11.01 13.60
CA PRO A 359 11.50 -9.98 13.13
C PRO A 359 12.93 -10.02 13.71
N ARG A 360 13.23 -10.99 14.59
CA ARG A 360 14.58 -11.28 15.09
C ARG A 360 15.27 -12.40 14.31
N GLN A 361 14.54 -13.13 13.49
CA GLN A 361 15.01 -14.27 12.71
C GLN A 361 15.28 -13.87 11.26
N THR A 362 16.24 -14.57 10.64
CA THR A 362 16.63 -14.35 9.23
C THR A 362 15.90 -15.28 8.25
N THR A 363 14.89 -16.00 8.71
CA THR A 363 14.09 -16.92 7.91
C THR A 363 12.63 -16.76 8.25
N LEU A 364 11.74 -16.99 7.27
CA LEU A 364 10.31 -17.08 7.50
C LEU A 364 9.99 -18.22 8.48
N GLY A 365 8.92 -18.03 9.25
CA GLY A 365 8.31 -19.05 10.10
C GLY A 365 7.34 -19.94 9.31
N PRO A 366 6.39 -20.58 10.01
CA PRO A 366 5.38 -21.43 9.38
C PRO A 366 4.54 -20.69 8.33
N ALA A 367 4.13 -21.44 7.30
CA ALA A 367 3.19 -20.95 6.30
C ALA A 367 1.79 -20.77 6.93
N ILE A 368 1.10 -19.71 6.51
CA ILE A 368 -0.30 -19.45 6.85
C ILE A 368 -1.17 -20.33 5.94
N GLU A 369 -1.94 -21.23 6.54
CA GLU A 369 -2.73 -22.21 5.79
C GLU A 369 -3.70 -21.54 4.79
N GLY A 370 -3.69 -22.04 3.55
CA GLY A 370 -4.56 -21.55 2.47
C GLY A 370 -4.11 -20.25 1.82
N GLY A 371 -2.93 -19.72 2.17
CA GLY A 371 -2.33 -18.57 1.48
C GLY A 371 -3.01 -17.23 1.76
N MET A 372 -2.32 -16.13 1.43
CA MET A 372 -2.81 -14.77 1.61
C MET A 372 -2.45 -13.91 0.39
N ASP A 373 -3.38 -13.11 -0.09
CA ASP A 373 -3.10 -12.10 -1.12
C ASP A 373 -2.55 -10.83 -0.48
N LEU A 374 -3.21 -10.40 0.59
CA LEU A 374 -2.81 -9.26 1.42
C LEU A 374 -2.99 -9.61 2.90
N ILE A 375 -2.15 -9.04 3.76
CA ILE A 375 -2.22 -9.18 5.20
C ILE A 375 -1.95 -7.83 5.90
N ALA A 376 -2.66 -7.58 7.00
CA ALA A 376 -2.51 -6.38 7.83
C ALA A 376 -2.58 -6.73 9.32
N ASN A 377 -2.08 -5.85 10.18
CA ASN A 377 -2.30 -5.92 11.63
C ASN A 377 -3.79 -5.68 11.93
N ASP A 378 -4.35 -6.45 12.86
CA ASP A 378 -5.76 -6.36 13.27
C ASP A 378 -6.05 -5.31 14.37
N GLY A 379 -5.02 -4.59 14.83
CA GLY A 379 -5.06 -3.63 15.93
C GLY A 379 -5.08 -4.28 17.33
N ARG A 380 -4.95 -5.60 17.43
CA ARG A 380 -5.11 -6.39 18.68
C ARG A 380 -4.01 -7.42 18.89
N GLY A 381 -2.89 -7.28 18.19
CA GLY A 381 -1.75 -8.19 18.29
C GLY A 381 -1.91 -9.48 17.47
N GLY A 382 -2.91 -9.53 16.58
CA GLY A 382 -3.10 -10.54 15.54
C GLY A 382 -2.96 -9.95 14.14
N PHE A 383 -3.43 -10.70 13.15
CA PHE A 383 -3.50 -10.21 11.78
C PHE A 383 -4.88 -10.47 11.17
N VAL A 384 -5.18 -9.72 10.12
CA VAL A 384 -6.30 -9.99 9.21
C VAL A 384 -5.76 -10.11 7.79
N GLY A 385 -6.36 -10.99 7.00
CA GLY A 385 -5.92 -11.25 5.64
C GLY A 385 -7.08 -11.34 4.67
N ALA A 386 -6.79 -11.07 3.40
CA ALA A 386 -7.67 -11.37 2.28
C ALA A 386 -7.05 -12.49 1.44
N ARG A 387 -7.87 -13.46 1.02
CA ARG A 387 -7.44 -14.51 0.10
C ARG A 387 -8.52 -14.87 -0.91
N GLN A 388 -8.13 -14.95 -2.17
CA GLN A 388 -8.95 -15.47 -3.25
C GLN A 388 -8.81 -16.99 -3.29
N LEU A 389 -9.92 -17.70 -3.06
CA LEU A 389 -9.97 -19.13 -3.34
C LEU A 389 -10.20 -19.32 -4.84
N TYR A 390 -9.57 -20.34 -5.41
CA TYR A 390 -9.72 -20.70 -6.81
C TYR A 390 -10.53 -21.98 -6.96
N LEU A 391 -11.37 -22.02 -7.99
CA LEU A 391 -12.10 -23.20 -8.41
C LEU A 391 -11.13 -24.22 -9.03
N PRO A 392 -11.50 -25.52 -9.12
CA PRO A 392 -10.63 -26.54 -9.71
C PRO A 392 -10.21 -26.30 -11.17
N ASP A 393 -10.97 -25.47 -11.90
CA ASP A 393 -10.68 -25.06 -13.28
C ASP A 393 -9.75 -23.82 -13.36
N GLY A 394 -9.29 -23.31 -12.21
CA GLY A 394 -8.46 -22.11 -12.10
C GLY A 394 -9.26 -20.81 -12.14
N GLY A 395 -10.59 -20.86 -12.22
CA GLY A 395 -11.44 -19.68 -12.14
C GLY A 395 -11.43 -19.06 -10.73
N ALA A 396 -11.68 -17.75 -10.64
CA ALA A 396 -11.86 -17.08 -9.36
C ALA A 396 -13.08 -17.67 -8.62
N GLY A 397 -12.84 -18.23 -7.44
CA GLY A 397 -13.85 -18.71 -6.50
C GLY A 397 -14.27 -17.62 -5.51
N SER A 398 -14.40 -17.97 -4.22
CA SER A 398 -14.77 -17.00 -3.19
C SER A 398 -13.57 -16.19 -2.70
N LEU A 399 -13.78 -14.88 -2.54
CA LEU A 399 -12.88 -14.03 -1.78
C LEU A 399 -13.22 -14.17 -0.29
N GLN A 400 -12.23 -14.50 0.53
CA GLN A 400 -12.40 -14.62 1.98
C GLN A 400 -11.62 -13.54 2.71
N VAL A 401 -12.24 -12.97 3.74
CA VAL A 401 -11.54 -12.23 4.79
C VAL A 401 -11.40 -13.14 5.99
N VAL A 402 -10.17 -13.25 6.50
CA VAL A 402 -9.81 -14.14 7.59
C VAL A 402 -9.12 -13.38 8.72
N THR A 403 -9.27 -13.88 9.93
CA THR A 403 -8.37 -13.56 11.04
C THR A 403 -7.23 -14.57 11.03
N VAL A 404 -6.02 -14.10 11.30
CA VAL A 404 -4.82 -14.94 11.41
C VAL A 404 -4.23 -14.70 12.80
N PRO A 405 -4.32 -15.68 13.71
CA PRO A 405 -3.66 -15.56 15.01
C PRO A 405 -2.14 -15.50 14.85
N THR A 406 -1.43 -14.90 15.79
CA THR A 406 0.04 -14.91 15.82
C THR A 406 0.63 -16.28 16.18
N THR A 407 -0.21 -17.19 16.66
CA THR A 407 0.10 -18.60 16.89
C THR A 407 -0.32 -19.46 15.69
N ASP A 408 0.28 -20.63 15.50
CA ASP A 408 0.03 -21.57 14.38
C ASP A 408 -1.37 -22.25 14.37
N ALA A 409 -2.41 -21.62 14.92
CA ALA A 409 -3.77 -22.17 15.00
C ALA A 409 -4.56 -22.12 13.67
N GLY A 410 -3.93 -21.63 12.59
CA GLY A 410 -4.54 -21.47 11.28
C GLY A 410 -5.51 -20.28 11.19
N PRO A 411 -5.83 -19.80 9.97
CA PRO A 411 -6.73 -18.68 9.77
C PRO A 411 -8.20 -19.09 9.97
N ALA A 412 -9.00 -18.17 10.52
CA ALA A 412 -10.45 -18.34 10.69
C ALA A 412 -11.22 -17.37 9.80
N VAL A 413 -12.15 -17.89 9.00
CA VAL A 413 -13.01 -17.08 8.12
C VAL A 413 -13.90 -16.15 8.95
N VAL A 414 -13.90 -14.88 8.54
CA VAL A 414 -14.74 -13.80 9.06
C VAL A 414 -15.92 -13.60 8.12
N VAL A 415 -15.66 -13.28 6.84
CA VAL A 415 -16.69 -13.05 5.82
C VAL A 415 -16.22 -13.61 4.48
N GLU A 416 -17.16 -14.08 3.66
CA GLU A 416 -16.93 -14.43 2.25
C GLU A 416 -17.63 -13.43 1.34
N ASN A 417 -16.98 -13.09 0.22
CA ASN A 417 -17.46 -12.17 -0.81
C ASN A 417 -18.06 -10.88 -0.22
N PRO A 418 -17.25 -10.08 0.50
CA PRO A 418 -17.76 -8.93 1.26
C PRO A 418 -18.33 -7.82 0.36
N PHE A 419 -17.93 -7.78 -0.91
CA PHE A 419 -18.32 -6.74 -1.86
C PHE A 419 -19.69 -6.97 -2.48
N THR A 420 -20.38 -5.88 -2.81
CA THR A 420 -21.64 -5.95 -3.59
C THR A 420 -21.38 -6.27 -5.06
N ASN A 421 -20.28 -5.75 -5.59
CA ASN A 421 -19.89 -5.91 -6.98
C ASN A 421 -19.09 -7.21 -7.16
N ALA A 422 -19.50 -8.02 -8.13
CA ALA A 422 -18.69 -9.16 -8.56
C ALA A 422 -17.46 -8.69 -9.36
N GLY A 423 -16.37 -9.48 -9.30
CA GLY A 423 -15.12 -9.24 -10.02
C GLY A 423 -14.15 -8.31 -9.28
N GLY A 424 -13.27 -7.65 -10.04
CA GLY A 424 -12.24 -6.77 -9.47
C GLY A 424 -11.11 -7.52 -8.77
N TYR A 425 -10.30 -6.79 -8.02
CA TYR A 425 -9.19 -7.31 -7.22
C TYR A 425 -9.20 -6.65 -5.84
N VAL A 426 -8.53 -7.27 -4.86
CA VAL A 426 -8.34 -6.65 -3.55
C VAL A 426 -7.21 -5.63 -3.66
N ALA A 427 -7.55 -4.35 -3.55
CA ALA A 427 -6.60 -3.25 -3.68
C ALA A 427 -5.97 -2.83 -2.35
N GLY A 428 -6.63 -3.14 -1.23
CA GLY A 428 -6.19 -2.74 0.10
C GLY A 428 -6.86 -3.53 1.21
N ILE A 429 -6.14 -3.73 2.30
CA ILE A 429 -6.66 -4.27 3.56
C ILE A 429 -5.98 -3.59 4.73
N GLU A 430 -6.76 -3.13 5.70
CA GLU A 430 -6.25 -2.58 6.96
C GLU A 430 -7.16 -2.91 8.15
N GLY A 431 -6.57 -3.03 9.35
CA GLY A 431 -7.31 -3.12 10.60
C GLY A 431 -7.75 -1.75 11.12
N TRP A 432 -8.87 -1.68 11.85
CA TRP A 432 -9.36 -0.45 12.47
C TRP A 432 -10.20 -0.75 13.74
N PRO A 433 -10.11 0.04 14.82
CA PRO A 433 -9.06 1.01 15.12
C PRO A 433 -7.75 0.32 15.51
N HIS A 434 -6.63 1.04 15.32
CA HIS A 434 -5.34 0.65 15.90
C HIS A 434 -5.30 1.05 17.38
N GLN A 435 -4.71 0.21 18.23
CA GLN A 435 -4.57 0.46 19.68
C GLN A 435 -3.26 1.15 20.04
#